data_AF-A0A016VL11-F1
#
_entry.id   AF-A0A016VL11-F1
#
_cell.length_a   1.000
_cell.length_b   1.000
_cell.length_c   1.000
_cell.angle_alpha   90.00
_cell.angle_beta   90.00
_cell.angle_gamma   90.00
#
_symmetry.space_group_name_H-M   'P 1'
#
loop_
_entity.id
_entity.type
_entity.pdbx_description
1 polymer ?
#
loop_
_entity_poly.entity_id
_entity_poly.type
_entity_poly.pdbx_seq_one_letter_code
_entity_poly.pdbx_strand_id
1 'polypeptide(L)'
;MKISVVEINERSIEMAKKWFGLKTDERHEVILMDGAKYVEECAQKGEDFDIIFLDACFLNKDVDLICPTAVFLQADVIENIAKLLGNRGILVINVLPNRDDSNDPLKKVSEEALKPFLTVLVTIKCDEQLSRKLGFATAVTIPP
;
A
#
# COMPACT_ATOMS: atom_id res chain seq x y z
N MET A 1 3.01 -12.87 -15.14
CA MET A 1 2.78 -11.80 -14.15
C MET A 1 1.87 -10.77 -14.81
N LYS A 2 0.71 -10.51 -14.21
CA LYS A 2 -0.21 -9.43 -14.61
C LYS A 2 -0.15 -8.37 -13.51
N ILE A 3 -0.01 -7.11 -13.87
CA ILE A 3 0.14 -5.98 -12.95
C ILE A 3 -0.98 -4.98 -13.24
N SER A 4 -1.76 -4.66 -12.21
CA SER A 4 -2.76 -3.59 -12.25
C SER A 4 -2.32 -2.51 -11.27
N VAL A 5 -1.99 -1.33 -11.77
CA VAL A 5 -1.62 -0.16 -10.96
C VAL A 5 -2.86 0.72 -10.81
N VAL A 6 -3.23 1.05 -9.59
CA VAL A 6 -4.33 1.98 -9.31
C VAL A 6 -3.75 3.31 -8.85
N GLU A 7 -4.05 4.38 -9.57
CA GLU A 7 -3.57 5.73 -9.30
C GLU A 7 -4.75 6.70 -9.31
N ILE A 8 -4.82 7.59 -8.34
CA ILE A 8 -5.94 8.54 -8.20
C ILE A 8 -5.71 9.82 -9.02
N ASN A 9 -4.45 10.16 -9.31
CA ASN A 9 -4.05 11.39 -9.97
C ASN A 9 -3.63 11.15 -11.43
N GLU A 10 -4.48 11.60 -12.36
CA GLU A 10 -4.23 11.54 -13.79
C GLU A 10 -2.90 12.17 -14.21
N ARG A 11 -2.50 13.28 -13.57
CA ARG A 11 -1.23 13.95 -13.90
C ARG A 11 -0.01 13.10 -13.56
N SER A 12 -0.08 12.29 -12.51
CA SER A 12 0.97 11.32 -12.18
C SER A 12 1.13 10.29 -13.29
N ILE A 13 0.01 9.78 -13.82
CA ILE A 13 0.00 8.82 -14.94
C ILE A 13 0.58 9.45 -16.21
N GLU A 14 0.14 10.67 -16.56
CA GLU A 14 0.66 11.40 -17.71
C GLU A 14 2.17 11.64 -17.61
N MET A 15 2.63 12.07 -16.43
CA MET A 15 4.04 12.30 -16.17
C MET A 15 4.85 11.00 -16.30
N ALA A 16 4.35 9.89 -15.74
CA ALA A 16 4.98 8.58 -15.83
C ALA A 16 5.10 8.10 -17.29
N LYS A 17 4.04 8.26 -18.08
CA LYS A 17 4.05 7.91 -19.52
C LYS A 17 5.02 8.78 -20.32
N LYS A 18 5.03 10.10 -20.07
CA LYS A 18 5.82 11.05 -20.86
C LYS A 18 7.30 11.03 -20.51
N TRP A 19 7.64 10.90 -19.22
CA TRP A 19 9.00 11.15 -18.73
C TRP A 19 9.68 9.95 -18.09
N PHE A 20 8.93 8.96 -17.61
CA PHE A 20 9.48 7.80 -16.91
C PHE A 20 9.31 6.48 -17.67
N GLY A 21 8.85 6.54 -18.92
CA GLY A 21 8.79 5.37 -19.81
C GLY A 21 7.72 4.34 -19.44
N LEU A 22 6.68 4.73 -18.69
CA LEU A 22 5.55 3.87 -18.39
C LEU A 22 4.85 3.42 -19.69
N LYS A 23 4.84 2.11 -19.92
CA LYS A 23 4.12 1.45 -21.00
C LYS A 23 3.08 0.51 -20.42
N THR A 24 1.88 0.56 -20.99
CA THR A 24 0.80 -0.37 -20.69
C THR A 24 0.66 -1.40 -21.80
N ASP A 25 0.35 -2.63 -21.45
CA ASP A 25 0.08 -3.73 -22.37
C ASP A 25 -0.93 -4.71 -21.74
N GLU A 26 -1.14 -5.87 -22.35
CA GLU A 26 -2.06 -6.90 -21.85
C GLU A 26 -1.69 -7.47 -20.46
N ARG A 27 -0.47 -7.24 -19.99
CA ARG A 27 0.05 -7.70 -18.69
C ARG A 27 0.33 -6.56 -17.72
N HIS A 28 0.26 -5.30 -18.14
CA HIS A 28 0.47 -4.13 -17.29
C HIS A 28 -0.54 -3.03 -17.62
N GLU A 29 -1.49 -2.81 -16.71
CA GLU A 29 -2.52 -1.80 -16.84
C GLU A 29 -2.43 -0.75 -15.74
N VAL A 30 -2.94 0.44 -16.04
CA VAL A 30 -3.02 1.56 -15.10
C VAL A 30 -4.46 2.04 -15.08
N ILE A 31 -5.04 2.03 -13.89
CA ILE A 31 -6.45 2.29 -13.62
C ILE A 31 -6.52 3.62 -12.86
N LEU A 32 -7.16 4.62 -13.48
CA LEU A 32 -7.40 5.91 -12.84
C LEU A 32 -8.62 5.79 -11.91
N MET A 33 -8.40 5.53 -10.63
CA MET A 33 -9.46 5.29 -9.64
C MET A 33 -8.96 5.53 -8.20
N ASP A 34 -9.89 5.74 -7.27
CA ASP A 34 -9.61 5.63 -5.84
C ASP A 34 -9.25 4.17 -5.48
N GLY A 35 -8.08 3.98 -4.87
CA GLY A 35 -7.57 2.65 -4.54
C GLY A 35 -8.40 1.90 -3.49
N ALA A 36 -8.96 2.59 -2.50
CA ALA A 36 -9.80 1.93 -1.48
C ALA A 36 -11.12 1.46 -2.11
N LYS A 37 -11.71 2.27 -2.99
CA LYS A 37 -12.89 1.87 -3.76
C LYS A 37 -12.58 0.71 -4.72
N TYR A 38 -11.43 0.71 -5.37
CA TYR A 38 -11.02 -0.38 -6.25
C TYR A 38 -10.89 -1.71 -5.48
N VAL A 39 -10.25 -1.67 -4.30
CA VAL A 39 -10.16 -2.81 -3.39
C VAL A 39 -11.54 -3.34 -3.02
N GLU A 40 -12.48 -2.47 -2.65
CA GLU A 40 -13.86 -2.85 -2.35
C GLU A 40 -14.54 -3.54 -3.54
N GLU A 41 -14.47 -2.94 -4.74
CA GLU A 41 -15.10 -3.51 -5.94
C GLU A 41 -14.50 -4.86 -6.34
N CYS A 42 -13.18 -5.03 -6.24
CA CYS A 42 -12.52 -6.31 -6.49
C CYS A 42 -12.94 -7.37 -5.47
N ALA A 43 -13.03 -7.01 -4.18
CA ALA A 43 -13.45 -7.94 -3.14
C ALA A 43 -14.90 -8.40 -3.35
N GLN A 44 -15.79 -7.49 -3.78
CA GLN A 44 -17.18 -7.82 -4.13
C GLN A 44 -17.29 -8.74 -5.36
N LYS A 45 -16.37 -8.59 -6.32
CA LYS A 45 -16.31 -9.43 -7.53
C LYS A 45 -15.66 -10.81 -7.27
N GLY A 46 -15.05 -11.01 -6.10
CA GLY A 46 -14.31 -12.23 -5.77
C GLY A 46 -13.03 -12.37 -6.60
N GLU A 47 -12.35 -11.25 -6.87
CA GLU A 47 -11.02 -11.28 -7.49
C GLU A 47 -9.94 -11.65 -6.47
N ASP A 48 -8.82 -12.18 -6.96
CA ASP A 48 -7.69 -12.61 -6.13
C ASP A 48 -6.37 -12.03 -6.65
N PHE A 49 -5.45 -11.72 -5.75
CA PHE A 49 -4.12 -11.21 -6.03
C PHE A 49 -3.05 -12.00 -5.26
N ASP A 50 -1.97 -12.39 -5.94
CA ASP A 50 -0.83 -13.01 -5.27
C ASP A 50 -0.06 -12.01 -4.39
N ILE A 51 0.02 -10.75 -4.82
CA ILE A 51 0.78 -9.70 -4.15
C ILE A 51 0.05 -8.36 -4.30
N ILE A 52 -0.07 -7.61 -3.21
CA ILE A 52 -0.55 -6.22 -3.21
C ILE A 52 0.58 -5.32 -2.71
N PHE A 53 0.98 -4.35 -3.53
CA PHE A 53 1.86 -3.26 -3.11
C PHE A 53 1.01 -2.04 -2.74
N LEU A 54 1.08 -1.63 -1.49
CA LEU A 54 0.41 -0.44 -0.98
C LEU A 54 1.43 0.69 -0.77
N ASP A 55 1.51 1.58 -1.76
CA ASP A 55 2.31 2.79 -1.77
C ASP A 55 1.45 4.02 -2.09
N ALA A 56 0.35 4.17 -1.33
CA ALA A 56 -0.61 5.25 -1.51
C ALA A 56 -0.42 6.32 -0.45
N CYS A 57 0.28 7.40 -0.81
CA CYS A 57 0.70 8.45 0.10
C CYS A 57 -0.08 9.75 -0.11
N PHE A 58 -0.40 10.45 0.97
CA PHE A 58 -0.93 11.81 0.90
C PHE A 58 -0.08 12.76 1.73
N LEU A 59 0.61 13.68 1.05
CA LEU A 59 1.47 14.68 1.69
C LEU A 59 0.61 15.74 2.38
N ASN A 60 0.32 15.52 3.66
CA ASN A 60 -0.32 16.50 4.53
C ASN A 60 0.56 16.76 5.77
N LYS A 61 0.77 18.03 6.12
CA LYS A 61 1.61 18.40 7.28
C LYS A 61 0.90 18.17 8.62
N ASP A 62 -0.41 18.00 8.59
CA ASP A 62 -1.27 17.86 9.77
C ASP A 62 -1.55 16.40 10.15
N VAL A 63 -1.05 15.42 9.37
CA VAL A 63 -1.21 13.99 9.67
C VAL A 63 0.07 13.42 10.26
N ASP A 64 -0.04 12.42 11.13
CA ASP A 64 1.15 11.77 11.71
C ASP A 64 1.81 10.78 10.74
N LEU A 65 1.02 10.22 9.81
CA LEU A 65 1.44 9.21 8.85
C LEU A 65 1.15 9.67 7.41
N ILE A 66 2.18 9.70 6.57
CA ILE A 66 2.08 10.08 5.15
C ILE A 66 1.71 8.87 4.30
N CYS A 67 2.35 7.72 4.55
CA CYS A 67 2.14 6.47 3.83
C CYS A 67 1.95 5.31 4.82
N PRO A 68 0.95 4.44 4.63
CA PRO A 68 -0.18 4.64 3.72
C PRO A 68 -1.08 5.81 4.17
N THR A 69 -1.92 6.29 3.26
CA THR A 69 -3.03 7.20 3.58
C THR A 69 -3.99 6.50 4.55
N ALA A 70 -4.53 7.24 5.52
CA ALA A 70 -5.33 6.69 6.62
C ALA A 70 -6.53 5.83 6.20
N VAL A 71 -7.11 6.06 5.00
CA VAL A 71 -8.20 5.23 4.46
C VAL A 71 -7.82 3.75 4.34
N PHE A 72 -6.56 3.44 3.99
CA PHE A 72 -6.09 2.07 3.86
C PHE A 72 -5.81 1.38 5.20
N LEU A 73 -5.90 2.12 6.32
CA LEU A 73 -5.80 1.57 7.66
C LEU A 73 -7.17 1.32 8.30
N GLN A 74 -8.26 1.60 7.58
CA GLN A 74 -9.62 1.30 8.06
C GLN A 74 -9.87 -0.21 8.00
N ALA A 75 -10.59 -0.72 8.99
CA ALA A 75 -10.75 -2.16 9.20
C ALA A 75 -11.43 -2.87 8.02
N ASP A 76 -12.42 -2.23 7.41
CA ASP A 76 -13.13 -2.72 6.22
C ASP A 76 -12.22 -2.80 4.99
N VAL A 77 -11.35 -1.80 4.78
CA VAL A 77 -10.37 -1.81 3.68
C VAL A 77 -9.33 -2.91 3.90
N ILE A 78 -8.81 -3.05 5.12
CA ILE A 78 -7.86 -4.13 5.46
C ILE A 78 -8.51 -5.51 5.29
N GLU A 79 -9.77 -5.68 5.71
CA GLU A 79 -10.51 -6.93 5.53
C GLU A 79 -10.68 -7.27 4.04
N ASN A 80 -10.97 -6.28 3.20
CA ASN A 80 -11.04 -6.48 1.76
C ASN A 80 -9.67 -6.83 1.17
N ILE A 81 -8.59 -6.16 1.57
CA ILE A 81 -7.21 -6.52 1.17
C ILE A 81 -6.87 -7.97 1.57
N ALA A 82 -7.24 -8.38 2.78
CA ALA A 82 -7.04 -9.75 3.27
C ALA A 82 -7.81 -10.78 2.43
N LYS A 83 -9.08 -10.50 2.10
CA LYS A 83 -9.88 -11.35 1.20
C LYS A 83 -9.23 -11.50 -0.16
N LEU A 84 -8.79 -10.38 -0.75
CA LEU A 84 -8.14 -10.34 -2.06
C LEU A 84 -6.82 -11.11 -2.12
N LEU A 85 -6.07 -11.18 -1.02
CA LEU A 85 -4.79 -11.91 -0.96
C LEU A 85 -4.96 -13.41 -0.70
N GLY A 86 -6.06 -13.80 -0.06
CA GLY A 86 -6.28 -15.15 0.41
C GLY A 86 -5.14 -15.65 1.32
N ASN A 87 -5.05 -16.98 1.47
CA ASN A 87 -4.15 -17.61 2.44
C ASN A 87 -2.66 -17.63 2.06
N ARG A 88 -2.31 -17.26 0.83
CA ARG A 88 -0.93 -17.32 0.31
C ARG A 88 -0.42 -15.97 -0.20
N GLY A 89 -1.27 -14.95 -0.20
CA GLY A 89 -0.92 -13.64 -0.72
C GLY A 89 0.02 -12.87 0.21
N ILE A 90 0.70 -11.90 -0.38
CA ILE A 90 1.65 -11.02 0.31
C ILE A 90 1.19 -9.57 0.17
N LEU A 91 0.98 -8.90 1.30
CA LEU A 91 0.85 -7.44 1.34
C LEU A 91 2.23 -6.84 1.57
N VAL A 92 2.66 -5.94 0.68
CA VAL A 92 3.85 -5.13 0.86
C VAL A 92 3.41 -3.69 1.04
N ILE A 93 3.67 -3.11 2.20
CA ILE A 93 3.22 -1.74 2.51
C ILE A 93 4.42 -0.83 2.77
N ASN A 94 4.40 0.33 2.13
CA ASN A 94 5.33 1.42 2.43
C ASN A 94 4.81 2.23 3.62
N VAL A 95 5.60 2.31 4.69
CA VAL A 95 5.29 3.08 5.89
C VAL A 95 6.22 4.29 5.96
N LEU A 96 5.63 5.49 5.87
CA LEU A 96 6.33 6.77 5.93
C LEU A 96 5.66 7.68 6.96
N PRO A 97 6.31 7.95 8.11
CA PRO A 97 5.83 8.94 9.07
C PRO A 97 6.02 10.37 8.56
N ASN A 98 5.21 11.29 9.07
CA ASN A 98 5.37 12.72 8.80
C ASN A 98 6.40 13.40 9.74
N ARG A 99 6.58 12.88 10.95
CA ARG A 99 7.44 13.45 12.00
C ARG A 99 8.41 12.41 12.55
N ASP A 100 9.56 12.88 13.03
CA ASP A 100 10.51 12.08 13.83
C ASP A 100 10.09 12.10 15.31
N ASP A 101 8.82 11.79 15.59
CA ASP A 101 8.36 11.69 16.97
C ASP A 101 8.61 10.28 17.53
N SER A 102 8.73 10.20 18.86
CA SER A 102 9.07 8.98 19.61
C SER A 102 8.02 7.86 19.51
N ASN A 103 6.89 8.11 18.83
CA ASN A 103 5.88 7.10 18.57
C ASN A 103 6.28 6.32 17.33
N ASP A 104 6.61 5.05 17.51
CA ASP A 104 7.02 4.19 16.40
C ASP A 104 5.84 4.03 15.41
N PRO A 105 5.87 4.70 14.24
CA PRO A 105 4.76 4.67 13.27
C PRO A 105 4.52 3.26 12.74
N LEU A 106 5.58 2.44 12.74
CA LEU A 106 5.46 1.03 12.45
C LEU A 106 4.58 0.32 13.45
N LYS A 107 4.73 0.63 14.73
CA LYS A 107 3.97 -0.03 15.78
C LYS A 107 2.49 0.22 15.60
N LYS A 108 2.10 1.45 15.27
CA LYS A 108 0.71 1.80 14.97
C LYS A 108 0.16 1.01 13.78
N VAL A 109 0.87 1.01 12.66
CA VAL A 109 0.44 0.29 11.45
C VAL A 109 0.40 -1.23 11.67
N SER A 110 1.47 -1.80 12.23
CA SER A 110 1.63 -3.24 12.39
C SER A 110 0.82 -3.83 13.56
N GLU A 111 0.81 -3.19 14.73
CA GLU A 111 0.15 -3.73 15.93
C GLU A 111 -1.32 -3.34 16.05
N GLU A 112 -1.71 -2.13 15.65
CA GLU A 112 -3.09 -1.65 15.82
C GLU A 112 -3.96 -1.96 14.62
N ALA A 113 -3.47 -1.67 13.41
CA ALA A 113 -4.27 -1.82 12.19
C ALA A 113 -4.18 -3.23 11.60
N LEU A 114 -2.96 -3.75 11.41
CA LEU A 114 -2.76 -4.97 10.64
C LEU A 114 -2.85 -6.23 11.50
N LYS A 115 -2.42 -6.21 12.78
CA LYS A 115 -2.31 -7.38 13.67
C LYS A 115 -3.47 -8.38 13.65
N PRO A 116 -4.76 -7.97 13.58
CA PRO A 116 -5.86 -8.93 13.51
C PRO A 116 -5.85 -9.81 12.24
N PHE A 117 -5.14 -9.37 11.21
CA PHE A 117 -5.09 -9.97 9.88
C PHE A 117 -3.67 -10.48 9.54
N LEU A 118 -2.74 -10.54 10.50
CA LEU A 118 -1.34 -10.96 10.25
C LEU A 118 -1.09 -12.39 10.71
N THR A 119 -0.38 -13.17 9.91
CA THR A 119 0.37 -14.33 10.44
C THR A 119 1.86 -14.03 10.58
N VAL A 120 2.47 -13.33 9.63
CA VAL A 120 3.89 -12.96 9.71
C VAL A 120 4.06 -11.50 9.32
N LEU A 121 4.83 -10.79 10.14
CA LEU A 121 5.24 -9.41 9.93
C LEU A 121 6.76 -9.37 9.72
N VAL A 122 7.21 -8.88 8.57
CA VAL A 122 8.63 -8.62 8.32
C VAL A 122 8.80 -7.14 8.04
N THR A 123 9.57 -6.46 8.89
CA THR A 123 9.92 -5.05 8.70
C THR A 123 11.32 -4.94 8.11
N ILE A 124 11.42 -4.31 6.94
CA ILE A 124 12.68 -3.98 6.29
C ILE A 124 12.91 -2.48 6.46
N LYS A 125 13.96 -2.12 7.20
CA LYS A 125 14.41 -0.73 7.31
C LYS A 125 15.26 -0.41 6.07
N CYS A 126 14.90 0.65 5.35
CA CYS A 126 15.74 1.13 4.24
C CYS A 126 16.81 2.05 4.82
N ASP A 127 18.07 1.62 4.79
CA ASP A 127 19.19 2.40 5.32
C ASP A 127 19.98 2.98 4.14
N GLU A 128 19.57 4.14 3.61
CA GLU A 128 20.46 4.90 2.74
C GLU A 128 20.20 6.41 2.66
N GLN A 129 21.32 7.12 2.53
CA GLN A 129 21.54 8.54 2.75
C GLN A 129 21.03 9.42 1.58
N LEU A 130 19.85 10.03 1.72
CA LEU A 130 19.57 11.33 1.04
C LEU A 130 18.47 12.18 1.67
N SER A 131 17.81 11.69 2.71
CA SER A 131 17.10 12.48 3.71
C SER A 131 16.88 11.54 4.90
N ARG A 132 17.03 12.00 6.14
CA ARG A 132 16.90 11.19 7.38
C ARG A 132 15.47 10.65 7.63
N LYS A 133 14.71 10.31 6.59
CA LYS A 133 13.25 10.15 6.64
C LYS A 133 12.70 8.96 5.86
N LEU A 134 13.52 8.03 5.37
CA LEU A 134 13.01 6.91 4.58
C LEU A 134 13.14 5.58 5.30
N GLY A 135 12.00 4.95 5.49
CA GLY A 135 11.84 3.57 5.05
C GLY A 135 11.46 2.59 6.13
N PHE A 136 10.20 2.14 6.06
CA PHE A 136 9.90 0.77 6.46
C PHE A 136 8.98 0.11 5.43
N ALA A 137 9.53 -0.86 4.70
CA ALA A 137 8.74 -1.78 3.90
C ALA A 137 8.33 -2.93 4.82
N THR A 138 7.03 -3.05 5.08
CA THR A 138 6.51 -4.18 5.84
C THR A 138 5.92 -5.19 4.88
N ALA A 139 6.47 -6.40 4.84
CA ALA A 139 5.86 -7.53 4.17
C ALA A 139 5.01 -8.31 5.17
N VAL A 140 3.76 -8.51 4.81
CA VAL A 140 2.71 -9.10 5.62
C VAL A 140 2.17 -10.32 4.88
N THR A 141 2.20 -11.48 5.53
CA THR A 141 1.42 -12.63 5.08
C THR A 141 0.13 -12.69 5.89
N ILE A 142 -1.01 -12.79 5.19
CA ILE A 142 -2.35 -12.88 5.78
C ILE A 142 -2.94 -14.30 5.60
N PRO A 143 -2.50 -15.30 6.37
CA PRO A 143 -3.30 -16.50 6.60
C PRO A 143 -4.50 -16.21 7.53
N PRO A 144 -5.58 -17.02 7.42
CA PRO A 144 -6.92 -16.72 7.91
C PRO A 144 -7.05 -16.59 9.44
#